data_AF-A0A7S1LJA5-F1
#
_entry.id   AF-A0A7S1LJA5-F1
#
_cell.length_a   1.000
_cell.length_b   1.000
_cell.length_c   1.000
_cell.angle_alpha   90.00
_cell.angle_beta   90.00
_cell.angle_gamma   90.00
#
_symmetry.space_group_name_H-M   'P 1'
#
loop_
_entity.id
_entity.type
_entity.pdbx_description
1 polymer ?
#
loop_
_entity_poly.entity_id
_entity_poly.type
_entity_poly.pdbx_seq_one_letter_code
_entity_poly.pdbx_strand_id
1 'polypeptide(L)'
;HPVDSLFGSPGRNVMLEGGSPIFKLGLMEWLYLSHSLARRVITHFYAGLKVFITSRQQYEDFYKVAYERIPEDRRMSWSMRKHGWEDLCSFLDVSPEDCPGSGPLPREAWDYAEEGDWTLEGAATGTIYFLLHGVNFYVFRAGLTAFTSLLG
;
A
#
# COMPACT_ATOMS: atom_id res chain seq x y z
N HIS A 1 5.00 -15.07 18.40
CA HIS A 1 5.95 -13.98 18.04
C HIS A 1 5.30 -12.63 18.30
N PRO A 2 6.06 -11.53 18.49
CA PRO A 2 5.49 -10.19 18.74
C PRO A 2 4.49 -9.73 17.68
N VAL A 3 4.67 -10.18 16.43
CA VAL A 3 3.82 -9.88 15.28
C VAL A 3 2.39 -10.44 15.43
N ASP A 4 2.23 -11.59 16.08
CA ASP A 4 0.91 -12.24 16.24
C ASP A 4 -0.04 -11.42 17.14
N SER A 5 0.54 -10.73 18.13
CA SER A 5 -0.22 -9.90 19.09
C SER A 5 -0.74 -8.59 18.48
N LEU A 6 -0.15 -8.14 17.37
CA LEU A 6 -0.47 -6.87 16.73
C LEU A 6 -1.47 -7.02 15.58
N PHE A 7 -1.45 -8.14 14.86
CA PHE A 7 -2.16 -8.28 13.59
C PHE A 7 -3.13 -9.47 13.52
N GLY A 8 -3.08 -10.38 14.50
CA GLY A 8 -3.84 -11.64 14.46
C GLY A 8 -3.37 -12.58 13.34
N SER A 9 -3.90 -13.80 13.34
CA SER A 9 -3.60 -14.86 12.36
C SER A 9 -3.80 -14.42 10.89
N PRO A 10 -4.86 -13.66 10.53
CA PRO A 10 -5.06 -13.21 9.15
C PRO A 10 -4.00 -12.22 8.66
N GLY A 11 -3.56 -11.29 9.51
CA GLY A 11 -2.54 -10.31 9.14
C GLY A 11 -1.16 -10.93 8.94
N ARG A 12 -0.83 -11.97 9.71
CA ARG A 12 0.39 -12.76 9.52
C ARG A 12 0.43 -13.42 8.13
N ASN A 13 -0.67 -14.06 7.73
CA ASN A 13 -0.71 -14.77 6.44
C ASN A 13 -0.61 -13.79 5.28
N VAL A 14 -1.26 -12.63 5.35
CA VAL A 14 -1.12 -11.57 4.33
C VAL A 14 0.31 -11.04 4.23
N MET A 15 1.01 -10.85 5.36
CA MET A 15 2.41 -10.40 5.33
C MET A 15 3.39 -11.47 4.82
N LEU A 16 3.15 -12.75 5.12
CA LEU A 16 4.03 -13.84 4.70
C LEU A 16 3.82 -14.26 3.24
N GLU A 17 2.57 -14.25 2.77
CA GLU A 17 2.24 -14.61 1.39
C GLU A 17 2.50 -13.48 0.38
N GLY A 18 2.67 -12.26 0.87
CA GLY A 18 2.73 -11.06 0.05
C GLY A 18 1.43 -10.79 -0.73
N GLY A 19 1.39 -9.63 -1.39
CA GLY A 19 0.28 -9.23 -2.23
C GLY A 19 -0.86 -8.52 -1.50
N SER A 20 -1.67 -7.80 -2.27
CA SER A 20 -2.56 -6.81 -1.69
C SER A 20 -3.64 -7.48 -0.85
N PRO A 21 -3.82 -7.06 0.42
CA PRO A 21 -4.92 -7.54 1.25
C PRO A 21 -6.28 -7.34 0.55
N ILE A 22 -6.38 -6.39 -0.37
CA ILE A 22 -7.60 -6.10 -1.15
C ILE A 22 -8.11 -7.30 -1.95
N PHE A 23 -7.22 -8.15 -2.46
CA PHE A 23 -7.61 -9.26 -3.33
C PHE A 23 -7.76 -10.59 -2.59
N LYS A 24 -7.36 -10.66 -1.31
CA LYS A 24 -7.30 -11.90 -0.53
C LYS A 24 -8.23 -11.90 0.69
N LEU A 25 -8.81 -10.76 1.03
CA LEU A 25 -9.62 -10.60 2.24
C LEU A 25 -11.12 -10.49 1.92
N GLY A 26 -11.94 -10.98 2.86
CA GLY A 26 -13.37 -10.65 2.87
C GLY A 26 -13.59 -9.15 3.07
N LEU A 27 -14.78 -8.67 2.72
CA LEU A 27 -15.11 -7.23 2.78
C LEU A 27 -14.85 -6.62 4.17
N MET A 28 -15.14 -7.36 5.23
CA MET A 28 -14.97 -6.88 6.61
C MET A 28 -13.51 -6.83 7.03
N GLU A 29 -12.71 -7.83 6.66
CA GLU A 29 -11.27 -7.82 6.87
C GLU A 29 -10.60 -6.73 6.04
N TRP A 30 -11.05 -6.50 4.81
CA TRP A 30 -10.58 -5.39 3.97
C TRP A 30 -10.90 -4.03 4.58
N LEU A 31 -12.12 -3.81 5.06
CA LEU A 31 -12.50 -2.56 5.73
C LEU A 31 -11.67 -2.34 7.00
N TYR A 32 -11.50 -3.37 7.82
CA TYR A 32 -10.65 -3.30 9.02
C TYR A 32 -9.20 -2.96 8.67
N LEU A 33 -8.65 -3.60 7.65
CA LEU A 33 -7.25 -3.43 7.26
C LEU A 33 -7.04 -2.09 6.54
N SER A 34 -7.99 -1.63 5.73
CA SER A 34 -8.00 -0.28 5.15
C SER A 34 -8.07 0.79 6.24
N HIS A 35 -8.91 0.59 7.26
CA HIS A 35 -9.00 1.50 8.39
C HIS A 35 -7.73 1.47 9.25
N SER A 36 -7.09 0.31 9.41
CA SER A 36 -5.84 0.14 10.14
C SER A 36 -4.64 0.69 9.38
N LEU A 37 -4.60 0.55 8.05
CA LEU A 37 -3.61 1.16 7.17
C LEU A 37 -3.79 2.67 7.13
N ALA A 38 -5.02 3.15 6.98
CA ALA A 38 -5.33 4.57 7.10
C ALA A 38 -4.89 5.08 8.46
N ARG A 39 -5.14 4.35 9.55
CA ARG A 39 -4.63 4.72 10.88
C ARG A 39 -3.12 4.64 10.98
N ARG A 40 -2.45 3.68 10.35
CA ARG A 40 -0.99 3.58 10.29
C ARG A 40 -0.41 4.78 9.54
N VAL A 41 -0.92 5.11 8.37
CA VAL A 41 -0.54 6.31 7.60
C VAL A 41 -0.86 7.56 8.41
N ILE A 42 -2.02 7.60 9.07
CA ILE A 42 -2.45 8.68 9.97
C ILE A 42 -1.51 8.81 11.19
N THR A 43 -1.05 7.71 11.78
CA THR A 43 -0.12 7.72 12.92
C THR A 43 1.29 8.13 12.52
N HIS A 44 1.71 7.97 11.25
CA HIS A 44 2.93 8.62 10.77
C HIS A 44 2.82 10.15 10.91
N PHE A 45 1.65 10.75 10.61
CA PHE A 45 1.43 12.18 10.85
C PHE A 45 1.49 12.56 12.34
N TYR A 46 0.97 11.72 13.24
CA TYR A 46 1.00 12.00 14.68
C TYR A 46 2.35 11.71 15.34
N ALA A 47 3.19 10.84 14.76
CA ALA A 47 4.53 10.53 15.23
C ALA A 47 5.59 11.57 14.79
N GLY A 48 5.17 12.71 14.22
CA GLY A 48 6.08 13.76 13.76
C GLY A 48 6.65 13.53 12.37
N LEU A 49 6.30 12.43 11.68
CA LEU A 49 6.54 12.23 10.25
C LEU A 49 5.46 12.98 9.42
N LYS A 50 5.23 14.25 9.78
CA LYS A 50 4.19 15.14 9.24
C LYS A 50 4.39 15.55 7.79
N VAL A 51 5.47 15.12 7.16
CA VAL A 51 5.84 15.57 5.82
C VAL A 51 5.05 14.72 4.82
N PHE A 52 3.93 15.27 4.34
CA PHE A 52 3.49 14.92 3.00
C PHE A 52 4.62 15.30 2.07
N ILE A 53 5.33 14.29 1.57
CA ILE A 53 6.33 14.46 0.55
C ILE A 53 5.57 14.91 -0.70
N THR A 54 5.61 16.21 -0.97
CA THR A 54 4.89 16.85 -2.10
C THR A 54 5.78 17.04 -3.31
N SER A 55 7.08 16.76 -3.17
CA SER A 55 8.06 16.88 -4.24
C SER A 55 9.08 15.76 -4.16
N ARG A 56 9.68 15.45 -5.31
CA ARG A 56 10.77 14.49 -5.42
C ARG A 56 11.96 14.84 -4.52
N GLN A 57 12.31 16.12 -4.39
CA GLN A 57 13.41 16.55 -3.52
C GLN A 57 13.13 16.22 -2.06
N GLN A 58 11.90 16.47 -1.57
CA GLN A 58 11.51 16.12 -0.21
C GLN A 58 11.57 14.60 0.05
N TYR A 59 11.25 13.80 -0.98
CA TYR A 59 11.39 12.34 -0.91
C TYR A 59 12.87 11.96 -0.71
N GLU A 60 13.72 12.46 -1.61
CA GLU A 60 15.15 12.16 -1.63
C GLU A 60 15.82 12.62 -0.33
N ASP A 61 15.50 13.82 0.19
CA ASP A 61 16.04 14.35 1.44
C ASP A 61 15.62 13.51 2.66
N PHE A 62 14.36 13.07 2.70
CA PHE A 62 13.84 12.23 3.79
C PHE A 62 14.62 10.91 3.88
N TYR A 63 14.78 10.22 2.75
CA TYR A 63 15.49 8.94 2.72
C TYR A 63 17.00 9.10 2.82
N LYS A 64 17.58 10.22 2.37
CA LYS A 64 19.00 10.52 2.52
C LYS A 64 19.43 10.51 3.98
N VAL A 65 18.66 11.14 4.87
CA VAL A 65 18.98 11.16 6.31
C VAL A 65 18.96 9.75 6.90
N ALA A 66 17.99 8.92 6.50
CA ALA A 66 17.92 7.52 6.93
C ALA A 66 19.12 6.73 6.38
N TYR A 67 19.43 6.89 5.09
CA TYR A 67 20.53 6.23 4.41
C TYR A 67 21.88 6.55 5.08
N GLU A 68 22.14 7.83 5.37
CA GLU A 68 23.39 8.27 6.02
C GLU A 68 23.59 7.68 7.42
N ARG A 69 22.50 7.42 8.16
CA ARG A 69 22.55 6.86 9.52
C ARG A 69 22.71 5.34 9.58
N ILE A 70 22.32 4.63 8.51
CA ILE A 70 22.47 3.17 8.45
C ILE A 70 23.94 2.85 8.09
N PRO A 71 24.63 1.98 8.84
CA PRO A 71 25.97 1.51 8.50
C PRO A 71 26.03 0.91 7.09
N GLU A 72 27.12 1.16 6.35
CA GLU A 72 27.23 0.78 4.94
C GLU A 72 27.04 -0.72 4.69
N ASP A 73 27.54 -1.56 5.59
CA ASP A 73 27.39 -3.02 5.59
C ASP A 73 25.94 -3.49 5.78
N ARG A 74 25.05 -2.61 6.25
CA ARG A 74 23.62 -2.88 6.46
C ARG A 74 22.72 -2.12 5.48
N ARG A 75 23.29 -1.39 4.53
CA ARG A 75 22.52 -0.71 3.47
C ARG A 75 22.21 -1.71 2.37
N MET A 76 20.94 -1.85 2.04
CA MET A 76 20.51 -2.56 0.84
C MET A 76 20.03 -1.56 -0.20
N SER A 77 20.69 -1.53 -1.35
CA SER A 77 20.13 -0.90 -2.54
C SER A 77 19.15 -1.87 -3.18
N TRP A 78 17.84 -1.67 -2.96
CA TRP A 78 16.82 -2.52 -3.56
C TRP A 78 16.54 -2.13 -5.03
N SER A 79 16.21 -3.10 -5.86
CA SER A 79 15.89 -2.90 -7.28
C SER A 79 14.85 -3.93 -7.69
N MET A 80 13.63 -3.50 -7.94
CA MET A 80 12.48 -4.36 -8.30
C MET A 80 12.70 -5.17 -9.59
N ARG A 81 13.71 -4.82 -10.41
CA ARG A 81 14.08 -5.55 -11.64
C ARG A 81 15.18 -6.60 -11.44
N LYS A 82 15.95 -6.49 -10.36
CA LYS A 82 17.16 -7.29 -10.14
C LYS A 82 17.04 -8.19 -8.93
N HIS A 83 16.40 -7.70 -7.87
CA HIS A 83 16.30 -8.38 -6.60
C HIS A 83 14.95 -9.11 -6.49
N GLY A 84 14.99 -10.33 -5.99
CA GLY A 84 13.86 -11.23 -5.82
C GLY A 84 13.69 -11.71 -4.37
N TRP A 85 12.93 -12.77 -4.18
CA TRP A 85 12.69 -13.39 -2.88
C TRP A 85 13.98 -13.81 -2.18
N GLU A 86 14.94 -14.34 -2.92
CA GLU A 86 16.21 -14.82 -2.38
C GLU A 86 17.05 -13.68 -1.81
N ASP A 87 17.14 -12.55 -2.52
CA ASP A 87 17.86 -11.37 -2.04
C ASP A 87 17.20 -10.78 -0.80
N LEU A 88 15.86 -10.75 -0.77
CA LEU A 88 15.10 -10.28 0.38
C LEU A 88 15.33 -11.17 1.60
N CYS A 89 15.16 -12.49 1.43
CA CYS A 89 15.35 -13.47 2.50
C CYS A 89 16.79 -13.44 3.02
N SER A 90 17.79 -13.37 2.12
CA SER A 90 19.19 -13.24 2.51
C SER A 90 19.48 -11.95 3.28
N PHE A 91 18.91 -10.82 2.87
CA PHE A 91 19.07 -9.55 3.59
C PHE A 91 18.44 -9.57 4.99
N LEU A 92 17.33 -10.29 5.15
CA LEU A 92 16.61 -10.45 6.41
C LEU A 92 17.14 -11.59 7.29
N ASP A 93 18.22 -12.26 6.88
CA ASP A 93 18.80 -13.42 7.57
C ASP A 93 17.76 -14.55 7.78
N VAL A 94 16.88 -14.74 6.78
CA VAL A 94 15.91 -15.83 6.72
C VAL A 94 16.54 -17.02 6.00
N SER A 95 16.40 -18.21 6.58
CA SER A 95 16.93 -19.45 5.97
C SER A 95 16.27 -19.70 4.60
N PRO A 96 16.98 -20.30 3.63
CA PRO A 96 16.39 -20.62 2.32
C PRO A 96 15.14 -21.50 2.42
N GLU A 97 15.09 -22.42 3.38
CA GLU A 97 13.97 -23.32 3.65
C GLU A 97 12.74 -22.61 4.24
N ASP A 98 12.92 -21.49 4.93
CA ASP A 98 11.84 -20.66 5.48
C ASP A 98 11.43 -19.51 4.53
N CYS A 99 12.11 -19.35 3.39
CA CYS A 99 11.80 -18.30 2.43
C CYS A 99 10.45 -18.60 1.73
N PRO A 100 9.48 -17.67 1.74
CA PRO A 100 8.10 -17.95 1.31
C PRO A 100 7.95 -18.10 -0.22
N GLY A 101 8.98 -17.76 -0.99
CA GLY A 101 8.95 -17.80 -2.44
C GLY A 101 10.35 -17.87 -3.06
N SER A 102 10.38 -17.94 -4.38
CA SER A 102 11.61 -17.88 -5.19
C SER A 102 11.40 -16.98 -6.40
N GLY A 103 12.48 -16.41 -6.91
CA GLY A 103 12.48 -15.52 -8.07
C GLY A 103 11.93 -14.12 -7.79
N PRO A 104 11.44 -13.41 -8.83
CA PRO A 104 10.98 -12.03 -8.69
C PRO A 104 9.84 -11.88 -7.67
N LEU A 105 9.86 -10.80 -6.88
CA LEU A 105 8.75 -10.48 -5.99
C LEU A 105 7.47 -10.24 -6.81
N PRO A 106 6.31 -10.73 -6.36
CA PRO A 106 5.04 -10.43 -7.00
C PRO A 106 4.79 -8.93 -6.95
N ARG A 107 4.45 -8.33 -8.09
CA ARG A 107 4.06 -6.92 -8.15
C ARG A 107 2.60 -6.78 -7.72
N GLU A 108 2.31 -5.87 -6.82
CA GLU A 108 0.93 -5.51 -6.56
C GLU A 108 0.40 -4.61 -7.68
N ALA A 109 -0.91 -4.72 -7.96
CA ALA A 109 -1.55 -3.85 -8.94
C ALA A 109 -1.43 -2.36 -8.57
N TRP A 110 -1.21 -2.04 -7.29
CA TRP A 110 -1.02 -0.68 -6.81
C TRP A 110 0.40 -0.14 -7.05
N ASP A 111 1.41 -1.02 -7.09
CA ASP A 111 2.80 -0.63 -7.36
C ASP A 111 2.96 0.01 -8.74
N TYR A 112 2.12 -0.39 -9.71
CA TYR A 112 2.05 0.25 -11.03
C TYR A 112 1.72 1.75 -10.97
N ALA A 113 0.91 2.19 -10.01
CA ALA A 113 0.55 3.59 -9.86
C ALA A 113 1.67 4.41 -9.18
N GLU A 114 2.43 3.78 -8.27
CA GLU A 114 3.49 4.44 -7.51
C GLU A 114 4.83 4.50 -8.27
N GLU A 115 5.11 3.53 -9.14
CA GLU A 115 6.35 3.50 -9.94
C GLU A 115 6.38 4.53 -11.08
N GLY A 116 5.31 5.31 -11.27
CA GLY A 116 5.23 6.31 -12.33
C GLY A 116 5.03 5.71 -13.73
N ASP A 117 4.87 4.38 -13.82
CA ASP A 117 4.49 3.65 -15.03
C ASP A 117 2.97 3.79 -15.28
N TRP A 118 2.49 5.05 -15.37
CA TRP A 118 1.13 5.36 -15.75
C TRP A 118 0.94 4.99 -17.23
N THR A 119 0.60 3.73 -17.48
CA THR A 119 0.25 3.29 -18.82
C THR A 119 -1.00 4.02 -19.30
N LEU A 120 -1.19 4.07 -20.61
CA LEU A 120 -2.40 4.64 -21.21
C LEU A 120 -3.67 3.97 -20.65
N GLU A 121 -3.57 2.69 -20.27
CA GLU A 121 -4.65 1.94 -19.64
C GLU A 121 -4.97 2.45 -18.23
N GLY A 122 -3.96 2.83 -17.45
CA GLY A 122 -4.14 3.46 -16.13
C GLY A 122 -4.88 4.79 -16.24
N ALA A 123 -4.50 5.63 -17.20
CA ALA A 123 -5.18 6.91 -17.45
C ALA A 123 -6.64 6.71 -17.92
N ALA A 124 -6.87 5.74 -18.80
CA ALA A 124 -8.21 5.41 -19.28
C ALA A 124 -9.10 4.88 -18.14
N THR A 125 -8.57 3.96 -17.32
CA THR A 125 -9.27 3.40 -16.15
C THR A 125 -9.59 4.48 -15.13
N GLY A 126 -8.64 5.37 -14.83
CA GLY A 126 -8.88 6.51 -13.93
C GLY A 126 -9.98 7.43 -14.44
N THR A 127 -9.99 7.72 -15.75
CA THR A 127 -11.03 8.55 -16.38
C THR A 127 -12.41 7.90 -16.27
N ILE A 128 -12.51 6.61 -16.60
CA ILE A 128 -13.77 5.85 -16.48
C ILE A 128 -14.26 5.84 -15.04
N TYR A 129 -13.35 5.62 -14.08
CA TYR A 129 -13.66 5.64 -12.66
C TYR A 129 -14.25 7.00 -12.23
N PHE A 130 -13.62 8.12 -12.60
CA PHE A 130 -14.12 9.45 -12.24
C PHE A 130 -15.49 9.76 -12.87
N LEU A 131 -15.71 9.32 -14.11
CA LEU A 131 -17.03 9.46 -14.76
C LEU A 131 -18.10 8.67 -14.01
N LEU A 132 -17.84 7.40 -13.69
CA LEU A 132 -18.77 6.56 -12.94
C LEU A 132 -19.02 7.11 -11.53
N HIS A 133 -17.98 7.62 -10.87
CA HIS A 133 -18.10 8.26 -9.57
C HIS A 133 -18.98 9.52 -9.64
N GLY A 134 -18.81 10.34 -10.68
CA GLY A 134 -19.66 11.51 -10.93
C GLY A 134 -21.13 11.14 -11.14
N VAL A 135 -21.40 10.07 -11.90
CA VAL A 135 -22.76 9.54 -12.09
C VAL A 135 -23.35 9.05 -10.77
N ASN A 136 -22.60 8.25 -10.00
CA ASN A 136 -23.04 7.76 -8.70
C ASN A 136 -23.36 8.92 -7.75
N PHE A 137 -22.52 9.96 -7.72
CA PHE A 137 -22.75 11.14 -6.91
C PHE A 137 -24.02 11.89 -7.31
N TYR A 138 -24.27 12.04 -8.61
CA TYR A 138 -25.48 12.67 -9.12
C TYR A 138 -26.74 11.88 -8.75
N VAL A 139 -26.73 10.56 -8.95
CA VAL A 139 -27.85 9.67 -8.57
C VAL A 139 -28.12 9.75 -7.07
N PHE A 140 -27.07 9.68 -6.24
CA PHE A 140 -27.21 9.80 -4.79
C PHE A 140 -27.83 11.14 -4.39
N ARG A 141 -27.36 12.25 -4.97
CA ARG A 141 -27.89 13.59 -4.71
C ARG A 141 -29.35 13.71 -5.14
N ALA A 142 -29.72 13.17 -6.30
CA ALA A 142 -31.10 13.15 -6.79
C ALA A 142 -32.02 12.34 -5.85
N GLY A 143 -31.58 11.15 -5.44
CA GLY A 143 -32.31 10.31 -4.48
C GLY A 143 -32.49 10.98 -3.12
N LEU A 144 -31.44 11.62 -2.60
CA LEU A 144 -31.51 12.39 -1.36
C LEU A 144 -32.52 13.53 -1.46
N THR A 145 -32.50 14.27 -2.57
CA THR A 145 -33.45 15.38 -2.81
C THR A 145 -34.89 14.87 -2.84
N ALA A 146 -35.16 13.80 -3.61
CA ALA A 146 -36.48 13.19 -3.69
C ALA A 146 -36.97 12.69 -2.32
N PHE A 147 -36.09 12.07 -1.54
CA PHE A 147 -36.40 11.62 -0.17
C PHE A 147 -36.78 12.80 0.74
N THR A 148 -36.03 13.90 0.71
CA THR A 148 -36.35 15.08 1.52
C THR A 148 -37.67 15.74 1.12
N SER A 149 -38.04 15.72 -0.15
CA SER A 149 -39.32 16.27 -0.63
C SER A 149 -40.53 15.42 -0.23
N LEU A 150 -40.35 14.14 0.10
CA LEU A 150 -41.43 13.27 0.59
C LEU A 150 -41.68 13.42 2.10
N LEU A 151 -40.73 14.00 2.84
CA LEU A 151 -40.80 14.14 4.30
C LEU A 151 -41.24 15.54 4.77
N GLY A 152 -41.32 16.53 3.87
CA GLY A 152 -41.78 17.89 4.16
C GLY A 152 -43.15 18.15 3.58
#